data_AF-A0A432RBJ9-F1
#
_entry.id   AF-A0A432RBJ9-F1
#
_cell.length_a   1.000
_cell.length_b   1.000
_cell.length_c   1.000
_cell.angle_alpha   90.00
_cell.angle_beta   90.00
_cell.angle_gamma   90.00
#
_symmetry.space_group_name_H-M   'P 1'
#
loop_
_entity.id
_entity.type
_entity.pdbx_description
1 polymer ?
#
loop_
_entity_poly.entity_id
_entity_poly.type
_entity_poly.pdbx_seq_one_letter_code
_entity_poly.pdbx_strand_id
1 'polypeptide(L)'
;MNFLFLILKDIQEEHKKHGNLIPKIENLFNEIRRNLDLKKLEDFKKILKDLKIELKEHFFKEESKLFPKIINKSNELLITNLEKEHMELLNLLEKLDKNIERILNGEYIWAEFRYNIKEFLHTLNDHILKEDYQLLPSI
;
A
#
# COMPACT_ATOMS: atom_id res chain seq x y z
N MET A 1 24.30 -5.26 18.71
CA MET A 1 23.39 -4.49 17.83
C MET A 1 21.97 -4.73 18.31
N ASN A 2 21.16 -3.69 18.56
CA ASN A 2 19.82 -3.85 19.14
C ASN A 2 18.84 -4.42 18.07
N PHE A 3 18.12 -5.50 18.38
CA PHE A 3 17.21 -6.17 17.45
C PHE A 3 16.06 -5.26 16.99
N LEU A 4 15.56 -4.38 17.86
CA LEU A 4 14.53 -3.39 17.52
C LEU A 4 15.03 -2.38 16.48
N PHE A 5 16.29 -1.96 16.61
CA PHE A 5 16.92 -1.02 15.68
C PHE A 5 17.01 -1.58 14.24
N LEU A 6 17.27 -2.89 14.09
CA LEU A 6 17.28 -3.53 12.78
C LEU A 6 15.88 -3.55 12.15
N ILE A 7 14.85 -3.89 12.93
CA ILE A 7 13.45 -3.87 12.45
C ILE A 7 13.04 -2.48 11.99
N LEU A 8 13.32 -1.44 12.79
CA LEU A 8 12.96 -0.06 12.45
C LEU A 8 13.64 0.40 11.17
N LYS A 9 14.92 0.06 10.99
CA LYS A 9 15.66 0.40 9.77
C LYS A 9 15.06 -0.29 8.54
N ASP A 10 14.75 -1.59 8.65
CA ASP A 10 14.16 -2.36 7.55
C ASP A 10 12.79 -1.77 7.14
N ILE A 11 11.95 -1.41 8.11
CA ILE A 11 10.65 -0.77 7.89
C ILE A 11 10.80 0.59 7.19
N GLN A 12 11.70 1.45 7.64
CA GLN A 12 11.97 2.74 7.00
C GLN A 12 12.47 2.59 5.55
N GLU A 13 13.26 1.55 5.27
CA GLU A 13 13.68 1.24 3.89
C GLU A 13 12.50 0.78 3.03
N GLU A 14 11.58 -0.01 3.57
CA GLU A 14 10.32 -0.42 2.92
C GLU A 14 9.40 0.79 2.65
N HIS A 15 9.22 1.69 3.62
CA HIS A 15 8.46 2.94 3.45
C HIS A 15 9.00 3.79 2.31
N LYS A 16 10.32 3.96 2.25
CA LYS A 16 10.96 4.69 1.15
C LYS A 16 10.73 4.02 -0.20
N LYS A 17 10.73 2.69 -0.27
CA LYS A 17 10.43 1.96 -1.52
C LYS A 17 8.98 2.19 -1.94
N HIS A 18 8.02 1.99 -1.03
CA HIS A 18 6.59 2.19 -1.29
C HIS A 18 6.27 3.65 -1.67
N GLY A 19 6.84 4.62 -0.95
CA GLY A 19 6.74 6.05 -1.25
C GLY A 19 7.23 6.40 -2.66
N ASN A 20 8.31 5.77 -3.12
CA ASN A 20 8.82 5.95 -4.48
C ASN A 20 8.00 5.21 -5.56
N LEU A 21 7.19 4.23 -5.19
CA LEU A 21 6.29 3.50 -6.10
C LEU A 21 5.00 4.27 -6.36
N ILE A 22 4.46 5.00 -5.37
CA ILE A 22 3.23 5.80 -5.51
C ILE A 22 3.20 6.66 -6.78
N PRO A 23 4.17 7.57 -7.03
CA PRO A 23 4.14 8.41 -8.23
C PRO A 23 4.35 7.60 -9.52
N LYS A 24 5.02 6.45 -9.47
CA LYS A 24 5.20 5.57 -10.65
C LYS A 24 3.89 4.88 -11.02
N ILE A 25 3.15 4.38 -10.03
CA ILE A 25 1.82 3.78 -10.21
C ILE A 25 0.85 4.81 -10.76
N GLU A 26 0.84 6.03 -10.22
CA GLU A 26 -0.01 7.11 -10.72
C GLU A 26 0.29 7.46 -12.18
N ASN A 27 1.58 7.60 -12.53
CA ASN A 27 2.00 7.90 -13.90
C ASN A 27 1.61 6.79 -14.88
N LEU A 28 1.90 5.53 -14.54
CA LEU A 28 1.58 4.39 -15.39
C LEU A 28 0.06 4.25 -15.58
N PHE A 29 -0.73 4.43 -14.52
CA PHE A 29 -2.18 4.45 -14.63
C PHE A 29 -2.69 5.56 -15.57
N ASN A 30 -2.14 6.78 -15.44
CA ASN A 30 -2.51 7.90 -16.30
C ASN A 30 -2.17 7.64 -17.77
N GLU A 31 -1.05 6.97 -18.06
CA GLU A 31 -0.71 6.54 -19.41
C GLU A 31 -1.68 5.50 -19.96
N ILE A 32 -2.00 4.46 -19.19
CA ILE A 32 -2.93 3.41 -19.58
C ILE A 32 -4.30 4.00 -19.90
N ARG A 33 -4.81 4.87 -19.02
CA ARG A 33 -6.13 5.51 -19.19
C ARG A 33 -6.18 6.43 -20.41
N ARG A 34 -5.10 7.17 -20.70
CA ARG A 34 -5.05 8.08 -21.87
C ARG A 34 -5.05 7.33 -23.19
N ASN A 35 -4.34 6.21 -23.25
CA ASN A 35 -4.15 5.45 -24.48
C ASN A 35 -5.07 4.22 -24.61
N LEU A 36 -5.83 3.90 -23.56
CA LEU A 36 -6.62 2.66 -23.45
C LEU A 36 -5.79 1.41 -23.76
N ASP A 37 -4.53 1.41 -23.30
CA ASP A 37 -3.54 0.38 -23.62
C ASP A 37 -3.76 -0.86 -22.72
N LEU A 38 -4.48 -1.84 -23.25
CA LEU A 38 -4.81 -3.08 -22.53
C LEU A 38 -3.57 -3.94 -22.21
N LYS A 39 -2.52 -3.89 -23.04
CA LYS A 39 -1.28 -4.62 -22.75
C LYS A 39 -0.57 -4.00 -21.54
N LYS A 40 -0.47 -2.67 -21.48
CA LYS A 40 0.04 -1.99 -20.28
C LYS A 40 -0.83 -2.23 -19.06
N LEU A 41 -2.15 -2.41 -19.23
CA LEU A 41 -3.06 -2.77 -18.14
C LEU A 41 -2.73 -4.16 -17.55
N GLU A 42 -2.38 -5.15 -18.38
CA GLU A 42 -1.90 -6.46 -17.90
C GLU A 42 -0.57 -6.36 -17.15
N ASP A 43 0.37 -5.55 -17.63
CA ASP A 43 1.64 -5.32 -16.92
C ASP A 43 1.42 -4.57 -15.60
N PHE A 44 0.49 -3.63 -15.59
CA PHE A 44 0.05 -2.95 -14.37
C PHE A 44 -0.55 -3.91 -13.35
N LYS A 45 -1.31 -4.91 -13.80
CA LYS A 45 -1.83 -5.99 -12.95
C LYS A 45 -0.71 -6.74 -12.23
N LYS A 46 0.39 -7.07 -12.93
CA LYS A 46 1.55 -7.75 -12.33
C LYS A 46 2.17 -6.89 -11.25
N ILE A 47 2.35 -5.59 -11.51
CA ILE A 47 2.89 -4.64 -10.53
C ILE A 47 2.03 -4.59 -9.26
N LEU A 48 0.69 -4.52 -9.39
CA LEU A 48 -0.20 -4.54 -8.23
C LEU A 48 -0.14 -5.86 -7.46
N LYS A 49 0.04 -6.99 -8.16
CA LYS A 49 0.17 -8.31 -7.53
C LYS A 49 1.46 -8.41 -6.73
N ASP A 50 2.58 -7.96 -7.28
CA ASP A 50 3.88 -7.96 -6.60
C ASP A 50 3.82 -7.02 -5.38
N LEU A 51 3.24 -5.83 -5.53
CA LEU A 51 3.02 -4.89 -4.42
C LEU A 51 2.13 -5.50 -3.32
N LYS A 52 1.11 -6.28 -3.68
CA LYS A 52 0.25 -6.98 -2.69
C LYS A 52 1.05 -8.00 -1.86
N ILE A 53 2.03 -8.66 -2.46
CA ILE A 53 2.90 -9.61 -1.74
C ILE A 53 3.82 -8.84 -0.79
N GLU A 54 4.48 -7.80 -1.30
CA GLU A 54 5.37 -6.94 -0.51
C GLU A 54 4.66 -6.30 0.69
N LEU A 55 3.47 -5.71 0.49
CA LEU A 55 2.69 -5.12 1.58
C LEU A 55 2.25 -6.15 2.62
N LYS A 56 1.86 -7.36 2.19
CA LYS A 56 1.51 -8.42 3.16
C LYS A 56 2.69 -8.82 4.03
N GLU A 57 3.89 -8.93 3.45
CA GLU A 57 5.09 -9.24 4.19
C GLU A 57 5.47 -8.11 5.15
N HIS A 58 5.32 -6.86 4.71
CA HIS A 58 5.53 -5.67 5.53
C HIS A 58 4.57 -5.62 6.72
N PHE A 59 3.26 -5.63 6.48
CA PHE A 59 2.22 -5.63 7.52
C PHE A 59 2.39 -6.79 8.50
N PHE A 60 2.73 -7.98 7.99
CA PHE A 60 3.01 -9.12 8.87
C PHE A 60 4.20 -8.87 9.80
N LYS A 61 5.30 -8.26 9.31
CA LYS A 61 6.43 -7.91 10.18
C LYS A 61 6.01 -6.91 11.26
N GLU A 62 5.18 -5.95 10.92
CA GLU A 62 4.70 -4.94 11.87
C GLU A 62 3.82 -5.56 12.94
N GLU A 63 2.74 -6.22 12.53
CA GLU A 63 1.75 -6.85 13.41
C GLU A 63 2.34 -7.96 14.29
N SER A 64 3.26 -8.77 13.74
CA SER A 64 3.83 -9.92 14.49
C SER A 64 5.11 -9.62 15.25
N LYS A 65 5.85 -8.55 14.90
CA LYS A 65 7.17 -8.27 15.49
C LYS A 65 7.31 -6.87 16.07
N LEU A 66 6.84 -5.83 15.39
CA LEU A 66 7.02 -4.44 15.84
C LEU A 66 5.95 -4.05 16.85
N PHE A 67 4.68 -4.03 16.44
CA PHE A 67 3.55 -3.54 17.24
C PHE A 67 3.48 -4.18 18.63
N PRO A 68 3.64 -5.51 18.80
CA PRO A 68 3.61 -6.13 20.12
C PRO A 68 4.70 -5.65 21.08
N LYS A 69 5.80 -5.07 20.56
CA LYS A 69 6.93 -4.58 21.37
C LYS A 69 6.82 -3.12 21.75
N ILE A 70 6.04 -2.34 21.01
CA ILE A 70 5.97 -0.88 21.16
C ILE A 70 4.61 -0.41 21.68
N ILE A 71 3.59 -1.27 21.63
CA ILE A 71 2.24 -0.95 22.07
C ILE A 71 2.21 -0.60 23.56
N ASN A 72 1.59 0.54 23.85
CA ASN A 72 1.32 1.04 25.19
C ASN A 72 0.10 1.98 25.14
N LYS A 73 -0.35 2.48 26.29
CA LYS A 73 -1.58 3.30 26.39
C LYS A 73 -1.57 4.55 25.51
N SER A 74 -0.41 5.13 25.16
CA SER A 74 -0.35 6.36 24.36
C SER A 74 -0.49 6.11 22.85
N ASN A 75 -0.17 4.90 22.36
CA ASN A 75 -0.16 4.58 20.93
C ASN A 75 -1.08 3.39 20.55
N GLU A 76 -1.76 2.76 21.50
CA GLU A 76 -2.70 1.64 21.27
C GLU A 76 -3.77 1.98 20.22
N LEU A 77 -4.36 3.17 20.29
CA LEU A 77 -5.37 3.61 19.32
C LEU A 77 -4.78 3.82 17.93
N LEU A 78 -3.55 4.35 17.84
CA LEU A 78 -2.85 4.55 16.57
C LEU A 78 -2.54 3.20 15.93
N ILE A 79 -1.96 2.26 16.68
CA ILE A 79 -1.65 0.90 16.19
C ILE A 79 -2.92 0.19 15.71
N THR A 80 -4.01 0.24 16.48
CA THR A 80 -5.30 -0.36 16.07
C THR A 80 -5.83 0.25 14.76
N ASN A 81 -5.59 1.53 14.51
CA ASN A 81 -5.98 2.18 13.26
C ASN A 81 -5.06 1.77 12.10
N LEU A 82 -3.76 1.64 12.33
CA LEU A 82 -2.81 1.15 11.32
C LEU A 82 -3.15 -0.28 10.88
N GLU A 83 -3.46 -1.18 11.82
CA GLU A 83 -3.92 -2.55 11.49
C GLU A 83 -5.20 -2.57 10.65
N LYS A 84 -6.13 -1.64 10.90
CA LYS A 84 -7.33 -1.47 10.04
C LYS A 84 -6.96 -0.99 8.65
N GLU A 85 -6.02 -0.05 8.55
CA GLU A 85 -5.52 0.48 7.28
C GLU A 85 -4.81 -0.61 6.46
N HIS A 86 -4.09 -1.55 7.09
CA HIS A 86 -3.53 -2.72 6.41
C HIS A 86 -4.61 -3.52 5.67
N MET A 87 -5.70 -3.82 6.38
CA MET A 87 -6.83 -4.55 5.80
C MET A 87 -7.51 -3.74 4.68
N GLU A 88 -7.65 -2.43 4.85
CA GLU A 88 -8.20 -1.54 3.82
C GLU A 88 -7.34 -1.53 2.55
N LEU A 89 -6.03 -1.38 2.68
CA LEU A 89 -5.08 -1.39 1.56
C LEU A 89 -5.12 -2.70 0.78
N LEU A 90 -5.17 -3.84 1.48
CA LEU A 90 -5.29 -5.15 0.84
C LEU A 90 -6.63 -5.32 0.11
N ASN A 91 -7.72 -4.80 0.68
CA ASN A 91 -9.04 -4.80 0.05
C ASN A 91 -9.08 -3.88 -1.18
N LEU A 92 -8.43 -2.72 -1.15
CA LEU A 92 -8.31 -1.83 -2.30
C LEU A 92 -7.54 -2.49 -3.44
N LEU A 93 -6.43 -3.17 -3.15
CA LEU A 93 -5.70 -3.95 -4.16
C LEU A 93 -6.54 -5.06 -4.79
N GLU A 94 -7.38 -5.73 -4.00
CA GLU A 94 -8.33 -6.73 -4.52
C GLU A 94 -9.40 -6.12 -5.43
N LYS A 95 -9.93 -4.93 -5.07
CA LYS A 95 -10.87 -4.19 -5.93
C LYS A 95 -10.20 -3.78 -7.25
N LEU A 96 -8.95 -3.33 -7.19
CA LEU A 96 -8.18 -2.94 -8.37
C LEU A 96 -7.94 -4.11 -9.32
N ASP A 97 -7.59 -5.28 -8.79
CA ASP A 97 -7.44 -6.50 -9.59
C ASP A 97 -8.74 -6.85 -10.32
N LYS A 98 -9.88 -6.79 -9.60
CA LYS A 98 -11.21 -7.00 -10.21
C LYS A 98 -11.55 -5.94 -11.24
N ASN A 99 -11.19 -4.67 -11.04
CA ASN A 99 -11.42 -3.64 -12.03
C ASN A 99 -10.62 -3.90 -13.31
N ILE A 100 -9.36 -4.32 -13.17
CA ILE A 100 -8.53 -4.67 -14.32
C ILE A 100 -9.16 -5.81 -15.12
N GLU A 101 -9.57 -6.89 -14.46
CA GLU A 101 -10.23 -8.03 -15.13
C GLU A 101 -11.50 -7.62 -15.89
N ARG A 102 -12.34 -6.79 -15.27
CA ARG A 102 -13.57 -6.29 -15.91
C ARG A 102 -13.24 -5.44 -17.14
N ILE A 103 -12.23 -4.57 -17.07
CA ILE A 103 -11.78 -3.75 -18.21
C ILE A 103 -11.21 -4.63 -19.33
N LEU A 104 -10.40 -5.64 -19.01
CA LEU A 104 -9.85 -6.59 -19.99
C LEU A 104 -10.96 -7.41 -20.67
N ASN A 105 -12.05 -7.68 -19.97
CA ASN A 105 -13.26 -8.32 -20.51
C ASN A 105 -14.21 -7.34 -21.24
N GLY A 106 -13.81 -6.09 -21.44
CA GLY A 106 -14.53 -5.10 -22.24
C GLY A 106 -15.52 -4.23 -21.45
N GLU A 107 -15.58 -4.32 -20.13
CA GLU A 107 -16.43 -3.44 -19.33
C GLU A 107 -15.86 -2.02 -19.23
N TYR A 108 -16.71 -1.01 -19.49
CA TYR A 108 -16.32 0.39 -19.41
C TYR A 108 -16.47 0.95 -17.98
N ILE A 109 -15.51 0.62 -17.11
CA ILE A 109 -15.51 1.02 -15.68
C ILE A 109 -14.35 1.93 -15.28
N TRP A 110 -13.79 2.68 -16.22
CA TRP A 110 -12.61 3.53 -16.00
C TRP A 110 -12.76 4.57 -14.87
N ALA A 111 -13.99 5.04 -14.61
CA ALA A 111 -14.27 5.97 -13.52
C ALA A 111 -14.11 5.31 -12.15
N GLU A 112 -14.64 4.09 -11.99
CA GLU A 112 -14.51 3.27 -10.78
C GLU A 112 -13.04 2.90 -10.55
N PHE A 113 -12.36 2.43 -11.60
CA PHE A 113 -10.95 2.08 -11.54
C PHE A 113 -10.07 3.27 -11.14
N ARG A 114 -10.36 4.46 -11.68
CA ARG A 114 -9.68 5.70 -11.30
C ARG A 114 -9.90 6.05 -9.83
N TYR A 115 -11.12 5.92 -9.35
CA TYR A 115 -11.46 6.20 -7.95
C TYR A 115 -10.66 5.27 -7.03
N ASN A 116 -10.72 3.96 -7.27
CA ASN A 116 -10.05 2.96 -6.45
C ASN A 116 -8.52 3.12 -6.47
N ILE A 117 -7.89 3.51 -7.59
CA ILE A 117 -6.44 3.76 -7.62
C ILE A 117 -6.07 4.97 -6.78
N LYS A 118 -6.84 6.05 -6.87
CA LYS A 118 -6.58 7.26 -6.10
C LYS A 118 -6.75 7.01 -4.61
N GLU A 119 -7.81 6.30 -4.24
CA GLU A 119 -8.06 5.87 -2.86
C GLU A 119 -6.88 5.03 -2.35
N PHE A 120 -6.46 3.99 -3.10
CA PHE A 120 -5.30 3.17 -2.74
C PHE A 120 -4.02 3.99 -2.53
N LEU A 121 -3.65 4.85 -3.49
CA LEU A 121 -2.42 5.63 -3.41
C LEU A 121 -2.44 6.64 -2.27
N HIS A 122 -3.59 7.27 -2.03
CA HIS A 122 -3.76 8.20 -0.92
C HIS A 122 -3.67 7.47 0.42
N THR A 123 -4.41 6.37 0.60
CA THR A 123 -4.38 5.58 1.84
C THR A 123 -2.97 5.06 2.10
N LEU A 124 -2.26 4.56 1.08
CA LEU A 124 -0.89 4.06 1.25
C LEU A 124 0.08 5.17 1.66
N ASN A 125 -0.02 6.34 1.03
CA ASN A 125 0.83 7.48 1.38
C ASN A 125 0.55 7.96 2.80
N ASP A 126 -0.72 8.14 3.15
CA ASP A 126 -1.13 8.61 4.48
C ASP A 126 -0.75 7.61 5.58
N HIS A 127 -0.83 6.32 5.29
CA HIS A 127 -0.39 5.24 6.18
C HIS A 127 1.11 5.34 6.47
N ILE A 128 1.95 5.38 5.43
CA ILE A 128 3.41 5.56 5.56
C ILE A 128 3.74 6.82 6.36
N LEU A 129 3.02 7.93 6.12
CA LEU A 129 3.25 9.18 6.85
C LEU A 129 2.88 9.07 8.34
N LYS A 130 1.81 8.36 8.70
CA LYS A 130 1.46 8.13 10.11
C LYS A 130 2.55 7.33 10.81
N GLU A 131 3.09 6.33 10.14
CA GLU A 131 4.16 5.52 10.72
C GLU A 131 5.45 6.33 10.86
N ASP A 132 5.94 6.92 9.78
CA ASP A 132 7.21 7.67 9.77
C ASP A 132 7.23 8.89 10.69
N TYR A 133 6.09 9.59 10.84
CA TYR A 133 6.05 10.87 11.56
C TYR A 133 5.32 10.83 12.89
N GLN A 134 4.53 9.78 13.19
CA GLN A 134 3.81 9.67 14.46
C GLN A 134 4.25 8.44 15.26
N LEU A 135 4.25 7.25 14.66
CA LEU A 135 4.55 6.02 15.38
C LEU A 135 6.06 5.88 15.63
N LEU A 136 6.87 5.86 14.57
CA LEU A 136 8.30 5.56 14.66
C LEU A 136 9.09 6.55 15.52
N PRO A 137 8.83 7.88 15.49
CA PRO A 137 9.51 8.82 16.38
C PRO A 137 9.19 8.68 17.87
N SER A 138 8.13 7.91 18.22
CA SER A 138 7.72 7.68 19.61
C SER A 138 8.38 6.45 20.25
N ILE A 139 9.14 5.67 19.48
CA ILE A 139 9.82 4.42 19.85
C ILE A 139 11.28 4.70 20.22
#